data_AF-A0A1S2F3R0-F1
#
_entry.id   AF-A0A1S2F3R0-F1
#
_cell.length_a   1.000
_cell.length_b   1.000
_cell.length_c   1.000
_cell.angle_alpha   90.00
_cell.angle_beta   90.00
_cell.angle_gamma   90.00
#
_symmetry.space_group_name_H-M   'P 1'
#
loop_
_entity.id
_entity.type
_entity.pdbx_description
1 polymer ?
#
loop_
_entity_poly.entity_id
_entity_poly.type
_entity_poly.pdbx_seq_one_letter_code
_entity_poly.pdbx_strand_id
1 'polypeptide(L)'
;MITRSMDWLQQHDHLIFRWLNRKISNKTVDSMLALVTHMGGAIFTIVLTLSIAFFAPEPWNTMGWQSFIALSLSFLITALIKRKMRRIRPYLALEKVRFEKKPMKDHSFPSGHSTAIFSIITPFLFITPWLSLLLILLALTVSLSRIYLGFHYPSDCLAGCFVGTTSALLIVLS
;
A
#
# COMPACT_ATOMS: atom_id res chain seq x y z
N MET A 1 27.43 13.93 -4.31
CA MET A 1 26.55 13.41 -5.39
C MET A 1 25.29 12.75 -4.82
N ILE A 2 25.39 11.89 -3.79
CA ILE A 2 24.25 11.23 -3.12
C ILE A 2 23.23 12.20 -2.49
N THR A 3 23.70 13.31 -1.87
CA THR A 3 22.83 14.32 -1.25
C THR A 3 21.89 14.99 -2.27
N ARG A 4 22.43 15.39 -3.42
CA ARG A 4 21.64 15.99 -4.52
C ARG A 4 20.49 15.10 -5.01
N SER A 5 20.74 13.80 -5.16
CA SER A 5 19.70 12.84 -5.59
C SER A 5 18.62 12.65 -4.53
N MET A 6 19.02 12.64 -3.25
CA MET A 6 18.09 12.48 -2.13
C MET A 6 17.24 13.74 -1.93
N ASP A 7 17.83 14.92 -2.08
CA ASP A 7 17.12 16.21 -2.05
C ASP A 7 16.15 16.31 -3.23
N TRP A 8 16.57 15.89 -4.42
CA TRP A 8 15.72 15.84 -5.61
C TRP A 8 14.51 14.92 -5.40
N LEU A 9 14.73 13.71 -4.88
CA LEU A 9 13.66 12.76 -4.56
C LEU A 9 12.67 13.34 -3.56
N GLN A 10 13.14 13.94 -2.47
CA GLN A 10 12.27 14.56 -1.46
C GLN A 10 11.45 15.71 -2.02
N GLN A 11 12.06 16.58 -2.84
CA GLN A 11 11.34 17.69 -3.49
C GLN A 11 10.22 17.17 -4.39
N HIS A 12 10.50 16.17 -5.24
CA HIS A 12 9.49 15.58 -6.13
C HIS A 12 8.38 14.87 -5.34
N ASP A 13 8.74 14.13 -4.29
CA ASP A 13 7.76 13.51 -3.39
C ASP A 13 6.80 14.54 -2.80
N HIS A 14 7.32 15.68 -2.34
CA HIS A 14 6.52 16.75 -1.75
C HIS A 14 5.65 17.47 -2.78
N LEU A 15 6.16 17.68 -4.00
CA LEU A 15 5.42 18.30 -5.09
C LEU A 15 4.22 17.44 -5.50
N ILE A 16 4.46 16.16 -5.78
CA ILE A 16 3.43 15.20 -6.17
C ILE A 16 2.42 15.03 -5.02
N PHE A 17 2.91 14.90 -3.79
CA PHE A 17 2.06 14.82 -2.61
C PHE A 17 1.13 16.05 -2.48
N ARG A 18 1.67 17.27 -2.56
CA ARG A 18 0.88 18.50 -2.43
C ARG A 18 -0.14 18.63 -3.56
N TRP A 19 0.23 18.21 -4.77
CA TRP A 19 -0.69 18.22 -5.91
C TRP A 19 -1.88 17.28 -5.68
N LEU A 20 -1.62 16.02 -5.31
CA LEU A 20 -2.67 15.03 -5.03
C LEU A 20 -3.54 15.42 -3.83
N ASN A 21 -2.92 15.79 -2.72
CA ASN A 21 -3.61 16.06 -1.46
C ASN A 21 -4.43 17.36 -1.48
N ARG A 22 -3.98 18.39 -2.22
CA ARG A 22 -4.63 19.71 -2.21
C ARG A 22 -5.38 20.05 -3.49
N LYS A 23 -4.77 19.87 -4.67
CA LYS A 23 -5.37 20.39 -5.92
C LYS A 23 -6.53 19.55 -6.45
N ILE A 24 -6.50 18.24 -6.27
CA ILE A 24 -7.54 17.30 -6.80
C ILE A 24 -8.66 17.07 -5.78
N SER A 25 -8.67 17.86 -4.71
CA SER A 25 -9.39 17.49 -3.51
C SER A 25 -10.90 17.80 -3.60
N ASN A 26 -11.77 16.80 -3.42
CA ASN A 26 -13.23 16.89 -3.56
C ASN A 26 -13.91 15.95 -2.55
N LYS A 27 -14.96 16.40 -1.85
CA LYS A 27 -15.67 15.63 -0.81
C LYS A 27 -16.15 14.25 -1.27
N THR A 28 -16.61 14.13 -2.52
CA THR A 28 -17.05 12.84 -3.07
C THR A 28 -15.86 11.89 -3.22
N VAL A 29 -14.77 12.38 -3.80
CA VAL A 29 -13.53 11.62 -3.99
C VAL A 29 -12.89 11.27 -2.65
N ASP A 30 -12.92 12.19 -1.68
CA ASP A 30 -12.48 11.95 -0.30
C ASP A 30 -13.21 10.75 0.30
N SER A 31 -14.55 10.73 0.21
CA SER A 31 -15.38 9.66 0.77
C SER A 31 -15.15 8.33 0.07
N MET A 32 -15.06 8.34 -1.27
CA MET A 32 -14.78 7.13 -2.05
C MET A 32 -13.40 6.55 -1.72
N LEU A 33 -12.37 7.39 -1.68
CA LEU A 33 -11.01 6.94 -1.38
C LEU A 33 -10.83 6.56 0.09
N ALA A 34 -11.54 7.21 1.01
CA ALA A 34 -11.60 6.79 2.42
C ALA A 34 -12.22 5.39 2.56
N LEU A 35 -13.23 5.04 1.75
CA LEU A 35 -13.77 3.69 1.72
C LEU A 35 -12.79 2.69 1.11
N VAL A 36 -12.26 2.98 -0.09
CA VAL A 36 -11.35 2.08 -0.82
C VAL A 36 -10.08 1.80 -0.03
N THR A 37 -9.58 2.77 0.75
CA THR A 37 -8.34 2.59 1.54
C THR A 37 -8.45 1.41 2.51
N HIS A 38 -9.64 1.10 3.03
CA HIS A 38 -9.84 -0.01 3.95
C HIS A 38 -9.50 -1.37 3.34
N MET A 39 -9.51 -1.50 2.01
CA MET A 39 -9.12 -2.72 1.32
C MET A 39 -7.62 -3.05 1.48
N GLY A 40 -6.78 -2.05 1.78
CA GLY A 40 -5.39 -2.25 2.19
C GLY A 40 -5.18 -2.36 3.70
N GLY A 41 -6.25 -2.34 4.50
CA GLY A 41 -6.17 -2.43 5.96
C GLY A 41 -5.91 -3.86 6.43
N ALA A 42 -5.07 -4.00 7.46
CA ALA A 42 -4.64 -5.32 7.96
C ALA A 42 -5.79 -6.28 8.29
N ILE A 43 -6.84 -5.79 8.95
CA ILE A 43 -8.01 -6.63 9.29
C ILE A 43 -8.68 -7.13 8.01
N PHE A 44 -8.94 -6.24 7.06
CA PHE A 44 -9.60 -6.60 5.81
C PHE A 44 -8.76 -7.62 5.02
N THR A 45 -7.45 -7.38 4.87
CA THR A 45 -6.58 -8.27 4.08
C THR A 45 -6.39 -9.63 4.74
N ILE A 46 -6.27 -9.69 6.07
CA ILE A 46 -6.17 -10.96 6.81
C ILE A 46 -7.47 -11.76 6.67
N VAL A 47 -8.62 -11.13 6.94
CA VAL A 47 -9.92 -11.81 6.86
C VAL A 47 -10.19 -12.29 5.43
N LEU A 48 -9.93 -11.45 4.42
CA LEU A 48 -10.13 -11.81 3.01
C LEU A 48 -9.26 -12.99 2.60
N THR A 49 -7.95 -12.94 2.86
CA THR A 49 -7.03 -14.01 2.45
C THR A 49 -7.33 -15.33 3.12
N LEU A 50 -7.62 -15.34 4.43
CA LEU A 50 -8.03 -16.54 5.15
C LEU A 50 -9.40 -17.06 4.66
N SER A 51 -10.35 -16.17 4.38
CA SER A 51 -11.66 -16.58 3.84
C SER A 51 -11.51 -17.29 2.49
N ILE A 52 -10.67 -16.74 1.59
CA ILE A 52 -10.39 -17.39 0.31
C ILE A 52 -9.66 -18.72 0.53
N ALA A 53 -8.67 -18.74 1.42
CA ALA A 53 -7.85 -19.93 1.71
C ALA A 53 -8.66 -21.13 2.24
N PHE A 54 -9.68 -20.87 3.07
CA PHE A 54 -10.48 -21.93 3.68
C PHE A 54 -11.74 -22.30 2.90
N PHE A 55 -12.35 -21.35 2.18
CA PHE A 55 -13.69 -21.55 1.62
C PHE A 55 -13.77 -21.51 0.08
N ALA A 56 -12.73 -21.05 -0.62
CA ALA A 56 -12.74 -21.07 -2.08
C ALA A 56 -12.38 -22.46 -2.63
N PRO A 57 -12.88 -22.85 -3.82
CA PRO A 57 -12.45 -24.07 -4.49
C PRO A 57 -11.05 -23.91 -5.09
N GLU A 58 -10.37 -25.03 -5.35
CA GLU A 58 -9.14 -25.02 -6.16
C GLU A 58 -9.41 -24.42 -7.56
N PRO A 59 -8.48 -23.62 -8.10
CA PRO A 59 -7.17 -23.27 -7.55
C PRO A 59 -7.17 -22.08 -6.57
N TRP A 60 -8.32 -21.44 -6.31
CA TRP A 60 -8.39 -20.14 -5.64
C TRP A 60 -7.98 -20.16 -4.17
N ASN A 61 -8.24 -21.26 -3.46
CA ASN A 61 -7.76 -21.47 -2.08
C ASN A 61 -6.24 -21.49 -1.99
N THR A 62 -5.55 -22.09 -2.96
CA THR A 62 -4.08 -22.09 -3.03
C THR A 62 -3.54 -20.66 -3.07
N MET A 63 -4.14 -19.79 -3.89
CA MET A 63 -3.79 -18.36 -3.95
C MET A 63 -4.14 -17.66 -2.63
N GLY A 64 -5.24 -18.04 -1.97
CA GLY A 64 -5.58 -17.55 -0.63
C GLY A 64 -4.48 -17.82 0.39
N TRP A 65 -3.96 -19.05 0.43
CA TRP A 65 -2.84 -19.43 1.30
C TRP A 65 -1.54 -18.70 0.94
N GLN A 66 -1.20 -18.66 -0.35
CA GLN A 66 -0.02 -17.92 -0.83
C GLN A 66 -0.11 -16.44 -0.45
N SER A 67 -1.27 -15.81 -0.62
CA SER A 67 -1.52 -14.42 -0.23
C SER A 67 -1.41 -14.19 1.27
N PHE A 68 -1.89 -15.12 2.12
CA PHE A 68 -1.76 -15.00 3.57
C PHE A 68 -0.30 -15.10 4.04
N ILE A 69 0.47 -16.03 3.47
CA ILE A 69 1.90 -16.20 3.78
C ILE A 69 2.68 -14.98 3.29
N ALA A 70 2.42 -14.52 2.06
CA ALA A 70 3.02 -13.32 1.50
C ALA A 70 2.72 -12.05 2.31
N LEU A 71 1.47 -11.89 2.76
CA LEU A 71 1.05 -10.80 3.62
C LEU A 71 1.85 -10.80 4.93
N SER A 72 1.96 -11.96 5.57
CA SER A 72 2.71 -12.13 6.83
C SER A 72 4.20 -11.77 6.67
N LEU A 73 4.84 -12.28 5.61
CA LEU A 73 6.23 -11.98 5.28
C LEU A 73 6.43 -10.48 5.00
N SER A 74 5.56 -9.89 4.18
CA SER A 74 5.67 -8.48 3.79
C SER A 74 5.46 -7.52 4.97
N PHE A 75 4.61 -7.88 5.94
CA PHE A 75 4.43 -7.14 7.19
C PHE A 75 5.65 -7.22 8.09
N LEU A 76 6.29 -8.38 8.20
CA LEU A 76 7.55 -8.52 8.93
C LEU A 76 8.63 -7.61 8.32
N ILE A 77 8.83 -7.68 7.00
CA ILE A 77 9.78 -6.83 6.27
C ILE A 77 9.47 -5.35 6.49
N THR A 78 8.20 -4.96 6.36
CA THR A 78 7.75 -3.58 6.55
C THR A 78 8.02 -3.08 7.97
N ALA A 79 7.77 -3.90 8.99
CA ALA A 79 8.05 -3.55 10.38
C ALA A 79 9.55 -3.32 10.62
N LEU A 80 10.41 -4.16 10.05
CA LEU A 80 11.87 -4.02 10.13
C LEU A 80 12.34 -2.72 9.44
N ILE A 81 11.84 -2.43 8.24
CA ILE A 81 12.20 -1.20 7.51
C ILE A 81 11.72 0.04 8.27
N LYS A 82 10.49 0.04 8.80
CA LYS A 82 9.94 1.16 9.58
C LYS A 82 10.81 1.50 10.79
N ARG A 83 11.30 0.49 11.51
CA ARG A 83 12.17 0.67 12.69
C ARG A 83 13.52 1.32 12.32
N LYS A 84 14.03 1.03 11.11
CA LYS A 84 15.30 1.55 10.60
C LYS A 84 15.17 2.96 10.01
N MET A 85 14.20 3.19 9.14
CA MET A 85 14.09 4.43 8.36
C MET A 85 13.43 5.58 9.12
N ARG A 86 12.50 5.27 10.05
CA ARG A 86 11.84 6.23 10.94
C ARG A 86 11.26 7.50 10.29
N ARG A 87 10.89 7.43 9.01
CA ARG A 87 10.43 8.60 8.24
C ARG A 87 9.16 9.21 8.83
N ILE A 88 9.16 10.54 8.96
CA ILE A 88 8.03 11.33 9.47
C ILE A 88 6.94 11.43 8.41
N ARG A 89 5.67 11.29 8.80
CA ARG A 89 4.51 11.35 7.89
C ARG A 89 4.25 12.76 7.35
N PRO A 90 3.67 12.89 6.15
CA PRO A 90 3.40 14.20 5.54
C PRO A 90 2.60 15.15 6.43
N TYR A 91 1.55 14.66 7.11
CA TYR A 91 0.71 15.48 7.98
C TYR A 91 1.41 16.02 9.25
N LEU A 92 2.58 15.48 9.60
CA LEU A 92 3.42 15.99 10.69
C LEU A 92 4.52 16.92 10.18
N ALA A 93 5.04 16.67 8.98
CA ALA A 93 6.21 17.36 8.45
C ALA A 93 5.86 18.56 7.55
N LEU A 94 4.70 18.57 6.91
CA LEU A 94 4.31 19.58 5.94
C LEU A 94 3.14 20.42 6.45
N GLU A 95 3.15 21.71 6.10
CA GLU A 95 2.06 22.61 6.40
C GLU A 95 0.85 22.41 5.49
N LYS A 96 -0.35 22.70 6.03
CA LYS A 96 -1.62 22.73 5.29
C LYS A 96 -1.97 21.40 4.60
N VAL A 97 -1.59 20.28 5.23
CA VAL A 97 -1.98 18.93 4.79
C VAL A 97 -3.43 18.66 5.16
N ARG A 98 -4.19 18.12 4.21
CA ARG A 98 -5.53 17.57 4.47
C ARG A 98 -5.38 16.12 4.90
N PHE A 99 -5.84 15.76 6.10
CA PHE A 99 -5.84 14.39 6.59
C PHE A 99 -6.96 14.18 7.61
N GLU A 100 -7.37 12.93 7.82
CA GLU A 100 -8.33 12.60 8.88
C GLU A 100 -7.68 12.77 10.26
N LYS A 101 -8.43 13.30 11.24
CA LYS A 101 -7.95 13.60 12.61
C LYS A 101 -7.69 12.34 13.48
N LYS A 102 -7.24 11.23 12.89
CA LYS A 102 -6.78 10.03 13.59
C LYS A 102 -5.29 9.81 13.27
N PRO A 103 -4.38 10.51 13.97
CA PRO A 103 -2.96 10.36 13.72
C PRO A 103 -2.50 8.92 14.01
N MET A 104 -1.76 8.35 13.06
CA MET A 104 -1.11 7.06 13.24
C MET A 104 0.16 7.23 14.09
N LYS A 105 0.45 6.26 14.96
CA LYS A 105 1.61 6.29 15.89
C LYS A 105 2.90 5.75 15.26
N ASP A 106 2.86 5.24 14.04
CA ASP A 106 3.98 4.59 13.35
C ASP A 106 4.61 5.46 12.24
N HIS A 107 5.78 5.04 11.76
CA HIS A 107 6.55 5.74 10.71
C HIS A 107 5.91 5.61 9.32
N SER A 108 6.21 6.55 8.41
CA SER A 108 5.58 6.59 7.08
C SER A 108 6.11 5.53 6.11
N PHE A 109 7.40 5.18 6.18
CA PHE A 109 8.06 4.37 5.15
C PHE A 109 8.31 2.91 5.60
N PRO A 110 7.92 1.90 4.81
CA PRO A 110 7.06 1.96 3.63
C PRO A 110 5.56 2.03 4.02
N SER A 111 4.69 2.26 3.03
CA SER A 111 3.24 2.27 3.21
C SER A 111 2.70 0.86 3.45
N GLY A 112 2.21 0.60 4.66
CA GLY A 112 1.67 -0.71 5.03
C GLY A 112 0.43 -1.11 4.24
N HIS A 113 -0.44 -0.17 3.85
CA HIS A 113 -1.61 -0.47 3.01
C HIS A 113 -1.21 -0.85 1.58
N SER A 114 -0.22 -0.14 1.01
CA SER A 114 0.34 -0.48 -0.29
C SER A 114 1.00 -1.86 -0.25
N THR A 115 1.80 -2.13 0.79
CA THR A 115 2.40 -3.46 0.99
C THR A 115 1.34 -4.56 1.09
N ALA A 116 0.31 -4.35 1.93
CA ALA A 116 -0.74 -5.35 2.13
C ALA A 116 -1.45 -5.67 0.83
N ILE A 117 -1.98 -4.66 0.13
CA ILE A 117 -2.79 -4.89 -1.07
C ILE A 117 -1.97 -5.56 -2.17
N PHE A 118 -0.73 -5.10 -2.42
CA PHE A 118 0.14 -5.72 -3.43
C PHE A 118 0.52 -7.15 -3.05
N SER A 119 0.78 -7.44 -1.77
CA SER A 119 1.09 -8.82 -1.34
C SER A 119 -0.06 -9.80 -1.57
N ILE A 120 -1.31 -9.38 -1.39
CA ILE A 120 -2.45 -10.28 -1.49
C ILE A 120 -2.98 -10.44 -2.92
N ILE A 121 -2.77 -9.46 -3.81
CA ILE A 121 -3.24 -9.57 -5.19
C ILE A 121 -2.26 -10.35 -6.08
N THR A 122 -0.96 -10.29 -5.80
CA THR A 122 0.08 -10.84 -6.69
C THR A 122 -0.13 -12.33 -7.02
N PRO A 123 -0.48 -13.22 -6.08
CA PRO A 123 -0.75 -14.62 -6.41
C PRO A 123 -1.90 -14.81 -7.41
N PHE A 124 -2.92 -13.95 -7.37
CA PHE A 124 -4.07 -14.00 -8.27
C PHE A 124 -3.76 -13.48 -9.68
N LEU A 125 -2.64 -12.77 -9.88
CA LEU A 125 -2.27 -12.22 -11.19
C LEU A 125 -1.89 -13.31 -12.20
N PHE A 126 -1.64 -14.53 -11.73
CA PHE A 126 -1.27 -15.68 -12.56
C PHE A 126 -2.48 -16.49 -13.04
N ILE A 127 -3.72 -16.12 -12.66
CA ILE A 127 -4.93 -16.88 -13.01
C ILE A 127 -5.46 -16.49 -14.40
N THR A 128 -5.86 -15.23 -14.58
CA THR A 128 -6.39 -14.73 -15.85
C THR A 128 -6.03 -13.26 -16.08
N PRO A 129 -5.73 -12.83 -17.32
CA PRO A 129 -5.31 -11.45 -17.60
C PRO A 129 -6.35 -10.39 -17.20
N TRP A 130 -7.64 -10.68 -17.35
CA TRP A 130 -8.71 -9.73 -17.00
C TRP A 130 -8.74 -9.44 -15.49
N LEU A 131 -8.60 -10.49 -14.67
CA LEU A 131 -8.56 -10.36 -13.21
C LEU A 131 -7.31 -9.59 -12.80
N SER A 132 -6.17 -9.87 -13.44
CA SER A 132 -4.91 -9.18 -13.16
C SER A 132 -5.03 -7.67 -13.36
N LEU A 133 -5.64 -7.25 -14.47
CA LEU A 133 -5.87 -5.83 -14.73
C LEU A 133 -6.73 -5.17 -13.64
N LEU A 134 -7.84 -5.80 -13.26
CA LEU A 134 -8.73 -5.26 -12.22
C LEU A 134 -8.04 -5.16 -10.86
N LEU A 135 -7.30 -6.20 -10.46
CA LEU A 135 -6.59 -6.22 -9.19
C LEU A 135 -5.45 -5.19 -9.15
N ILE A 136 -4.71 -5.01 -10.23
CA ILE A 136 -3.67 -3.99 -10.34
C ILE A 136 -4.29 -2.59 -10.22
N LEU A 137 -5.40 -2.31 -10.93
CA LEU A 137 -6.10 -1.04 -10.82
C LEU A 137 -6.61 -0.77 -9.40
N LEU A 138 -7.13 -1.80 -8.73
CA LEU A 138 -7.54 -1.73 -7.33
C LEU A 138 -6.35 -1.40 -6.41
N ALA A 139 -5.24 -2.13 -6.52
CA ALA A 139 -4.05 -1.92 -5.71
C ALA A 139 -3.45 -0.52 -5.92
N LEU A 140 -3.40 -0.06 -7.16
CA LEU A 140 -3.00 1.32 -7.48
C LEU A 140 -3.93 2.34 -6.85
N THR A 141 -5.24 2.11 -6.86
CA THR A 141 -6.23 3.00 -6.23
C THR A 141 -6.07 3.03 -4.71
N VAL A 142 -5.87 1.89 -4.08
CA VAL A 142 -5.57 1.79 -2.64
C VAL A 142 -4.30 2.55 -2.30
N SER A 143 -3.21 2.36 -3.05
CA SER A 143 -1.96 3.06 -2.82
C SER A 143 -2.06 4.57 -3.06
N LEU A 144 -2.77 4.98 -4.11
CA LEU A 144 -3.04 6.39 -4.40
C LEU A 144 -3.87 7.05 -3.28
N SER A 145 -4.85 6.34 -2.72
CA SER A 145 -5.66 6.83 -1.61
C SER A 145 -4.80 7.24 -0.41
N ARG A 146 -3.69 6.54 -0.16
CA ARG A 146 -2.79 6.85 0.97
C ARG A 146 -2.06 8.17 0.81
N ILE A 147 -1.75 8.54 -0.44
CA ILE A 147 -1.13 9.81 -0.78
C ILE A 147 -2.18 10.92 -0.73
N TYR A 148 -3.32 10.68 -1.38
CA TYR A 148 -4.44 11.61 -1.47
C TYR A 148 -4.97 12.02 -0.08
N LEU A 149 -5.16 11.06 0.82
CA LEU A 149 -5.66 11.27 2.18
C LEU A 149 -4.60 11.81 3.16
N GLY A 150 -3.38 12.09 2.70
CA GLY A 150 -2.37 12.78 3.50
C GLY A 150 -1.49 11.89 4.38
N PHE A 151 -1.62 10.56 4.30
CA PHE A 151 -0.93 9.64 5.20
C PHE A 151 0.51 9.29 4.79
N HIS A 152 0.80 9.29 3.48
CA HIS A 152 2.05 8.78 2.93
C HIS A 152 2.55 9.62 1.75
N TYR A 153 3.87 9.61 1.56
CA TYR A 153 4.46 10.14 0.33
C TYR A 153 4.35 9.12 -0.82
N PRO A 154 4.43 9.57 -2.09
CA PRO A 154 4.50 8.68 -3.25
C PRO A 154 5.55 7.58 -3.13
N SER A 155 6.77 7.91 -2.71
CA SER A 155 7.83 6.92 -2.54
C SER A 155 7.56 5.89 -1.43
N ASP A 156 6.82 6.25 -0.37
CA ASP A 156 6.39 5.28 0.65
C ASP A 156 5.46 4.23 0.02
N CYS A 157 4.60 4.64 -0.91
CA CYS A 157 3.65 3.77 -1.60
C CYS A 157 4.33 2.90 -2.65
N LEU A 158 5.27 3.45 -3.41
CA LEU A 158 6.09 2.69 -4.36
C LEU A 158 6.93 1.62 -3.66
N ALA A 159 7.58 1.97 -2.54
CA ALA A 159 8.31 1.00 -1.73
C ALA A 159 7.39 -0.08 -1.15
N GLY A 160 6.17 0.30 -0.73
CA GLY A 160 5.18 -0.68 -0.29
C GLY A 160 4.77 -1.65 -1.39
N CYS A 161 4.53 -1.15 -2.60
CA CYS A 161 4.24 -1.97 -3.80
C CYS A 161 5.38 -2.97 -4.07
N PHE A 162 6.62 -2.49 -4.04
CA PHE A 162 7.80 -3.34 -4.24
C PHE A 162 7.90 -4.44 -3.17
N VAL A 163 7.80 -4.09 -1.88
CA VAL A 163 7.88 -5.06 -0.78
C VAL A 163 6.74 -6.09 -0.86
N GLY A 164 5.51 -5.65 -1.11
CA GLY A 164 4.36 -6.55 -1.20
C GLY A 164 4.49 -7.53 -2.37
N THR A 165 4.77 -7.01 -3.56
CA THR A 165 4.91 -7.81 -4.79
C THR A 165 6.07 -8.80 -4.68
N THR A 166 7.25 -8.36 -4.22
CA THR A 166 8.42 -9.25 -4.11
C THR A 166 8.20 -10.34 -3.05
N SER A 167 7.56 -10.01 -1.92
CA SER A 167 7.21 -11.01 -0.91
C SER A 167 6.28 -12.08 -1.48
N ALA A 168 5.29 -11.67 -2.28
CA ALA A 168 4.38 -12.62 -2.91
C ALA A 168 5.05 -13.46 -4.01
N LEU A 169 5.90 -12.86 -4.84
CA LEU A 169 6.65 -13.60 -5.85
C LEU A 169 7.55 -14.67 -5.24
N LEU A 170 8.17 -14.40 -4.08
CA LEU A 170 8.97 -15.41 -3.38
C LEU A 170 8.13 -16.63 -2.94
N ILE A 171 6.85 -16.45 -2.64
CA ILE A 171 5.93 -17.53 -2.22
C ILE A 171 5.30 -18.24 -3.42
N VAL A 172 5.02 -17.52 -4.51
CA VAL A 172 4.43 -18.10 -5.72
C VAL A 172 5.45 -18.91 -6.52
N LEU A 173 6.73 -18.51 -6.47
CA LEU A 173 7.81 -19.13 -7.24
C LEU A 173 8.61 -20.19 -6.45
N SER A 174 8.30 -20.38 -5.16
CA SER A 174 8.90 -21.42 -4.30
C SER A 174 8.15 -22.74 -4.44
#